data_AF-A0A9X6JPM0-F1
#
_entry.id   AF-A0A9X6JPM0-F1
#
_cell.length_a   1.000
_cell.length_b   1.000
_cell.length_c   1.000
_cell.angle_alpha   90.00
_cell.angle_beta   90.00
_cell.angle_gamma   90.00
#
_symmetry.space_group_name_H-M   'P 1'
#
loop_
_entity.id
_entity.type
_entity.pdbx_description
1 polymer ?
#
loop_
_entity_poly.entity_id
_entity_poly.type
_entity_poly.pdbx_seq_one_letter_code
_entity_poly.pdbx_strand_id
1 'polypeptide(L)'
;MSEECSFKECHSILIHSKANVLIVNENKDMRENILTWIETTSYEEFKRQRENGLGIDVIIPIGLNNNTSKEDYERLQNYIKEGKVIQFSHSEASHIVSMNTDPEVYRQWGECMSKMIDCVKNSGYGLHCEPTYRGNEIVIRIWYTPYNPEDPWPKIKTDMYVPTNAECVHDCLTTSTVFDRELTVVIIRTGSGNGTIIVNTDKGVVQVPLLPKIEEDHLPQIQTALEQHMMKRLVEAGAKLEPYGNRMNIMMKVNRHRASIYIKDFQVKGDHIYFIFMLERRLEYIFSYRGRPEHIHGREKAQFPLEIDFNLSDLELTSRLFCKSPTDKFKLAFEINELCLTAQEIWDVIIEQLYQYKLFVSDEFDEEYSWGFN
;
A
#
# COMPACT_ATOMS: atom_id res chain seq x y z
N MET A 1 16.01 -17.58 -25.26
CA MET A 1 14.61 -17.37 -25.68
C MET A 1 13.83 -17.28 -24.40
N SER A 2 13.39 -16.09 -24.00
CA SER A 2 12.49 -15.93 -22.85
C SER A 2 11.19 -16.68 -23.19
N GLU A 3 10.68 -17.45 -22.23
CA GLU A 3 9.34 -18.01 -22.37
C GLU A 3 8.36 -16.84 -22.52
N GLU A 4 7.54 -16.92 -23.56
CA GLU A 4 6.59 -15.88 -23.90
C GLU A 4 5.46 -15.88 -22.85
N CYS A 5 5.35 -14.83 -22.03
CA CYS A 5 4.32 -14.71 -20.99
C CYS A 5 2.94 -14.41 -21.60
N SER A 6 2.29 -15.40 -22.21
CA SER A 6 0.99 -15.24 -22.87
C SER A 6 -0.20 -15.58 -21.95
N PHE A 7 -1.17 -14.68 -21.85
CA PHE A 7 -2.41 -14.90 -21.09
C PHE A 7 -3.43 -15.81 -21.80
N LYS A 8 -3.18 -16.16 -23.07
CA LYS A 8 -4.14 -16.87 -23.93
C LYS A 8 -4.54 -18.23 -23.35
N GLU A 9 -3.57 -18.99 -22.86
CA GLU A 9 -3.82 -20.31 -22.26
C GLU A 9 -4.69 -20.19 -21.02
N CYS A 10 -4.44 -19.18 -20.17
CA CYS A 10 -5.27 -18.93 -19.00
C CYS A 10 -6.70 -18.59 -19.41
N HIS A 11 -6.90 -17.70 -20.38
CA HIS A 11 -8.25 -17.33 -20.83
C HIS A 11 -9.02 -18.49 -21.46
N SER A 12 -8.34 -19.46 -22.08
CA SER A 12 -8.98 -20.65 -22.64
C SER A 12 -9.72 -21.48 -21.58
N ILE A 13 -9.31 -21.41 -20.30
CA ILE A 13 -9.98 -22.07 -19.18
C ILE A 13 -11.40 -21.51 -18.97
N LEU A 14 -11.62 -20.24 -19.31
CA LEU A 14 -12.89 -19.55 -19.12
C LEU A 14 -13.87 -19.72 -20.29
N ILE A 15 -13.52 -20.43 -21.36
CA ILE A 15 -14.28 -20.45 -22.62
C ILE A 15 -15.76 -20.87 -22.48
N HIS A 16 -16.08 -21.69 -21.48
CA HIS A 16 -17.43 -22.15 -21.19
C HIS A 16 -18.09 -21.44 -19.98
N SER A 17 -17.40 -20.46 -19.39
CA SER A 17 -17.92 -19.65 -18.29
C SER A 17 -18.64 -18.40 -18.81
N LYS A 18 -19.42 -17.74 -17.94
CA LYS A 18 -19.99 -16.42 -18.28
C LYS A 18 -18.92 -15.34 -18.35
N ALA A 19 -17.80 -15.52 -17.67
CA ALA A 19 -16.68 -14.57 -17.69
C ALA A 19 -16.04 -14.45 -19.08
N ASN A 20 -16.24 -15.40 -19.99
CA ASN A 20 -15.70 -15.35 -21.34
C ASN A 20 -16.08 -14.09 -22.12
N VAL A 21 -17.25 -13.51 -21.86
CA VAL A 21 -17.71 -12.26 -22.52
C VAL A 21 -16.80 -11.07 -22.18
N LEU A 22 -16.09 -11.13 -21.06
CA LEU A 22 -15.19 -10.07 -20.59
C LEU A 22 -13.83 -10.14 -21.31
N ILE A 23 -13.51 -11.22 -22.02
CA ILE A 23 -12.22 -11.40 -22.71
C ILE A 23 -12.31 -10.77 -24.10
N VAL A 24 -11.87 -9.52 -24.20
CA VAL A 24 -11.80 -8.75 -25.46
C VAL A 24 -10.49 -9.01 -26.21
N ASN A 25 -9.41 -9.29 -25.50
CA ASN A 25 -8.08 -9.59 -26.03
C ASN A 25 -7.39 -10.69 -25.20
N GLU A 26 -7.17 -11.84 -25.84
CA GLU A 26 -6.55 -13.02 -25.22
C GLU A 26 -5.10 -12.83 -24.78
N ASN A 27 -4.43 -11.76 -25.22
CA ASN A 27 -3.04 -11.47 -24.85
C ASN A 27 -2.93 -10.47 -23.69
N LYS A 28 -4.05 -9.99 -23.15
CA LYS A 28 -4.08 -9.04 -22.03
C LYS A 28 -4.47 -9.72 -20.73
N ASP A 29 -4.10 -9.14 -19.60
CA ASP A 29 -4.61 -9.61 -18.31
C ASP A 29 -6.13 -9.38 -18.20
N MET A 30 -6.76 -9.94 -17.16
CA MET A 30 -8.21 -9.81 -16.96
C MET A 30 -8.65 -8.40 -16.56
N ARG A 31 -7.77 -7.64 -15.91
CA ARG A 31 -8.05 -6.28 -15.46
C ARG A 31 -8.26 -5.36 -16.67
N GLU A 32 -7.34 -5.42 -17.63
CA GLU A 32 -7.44 -4.70 -18.90
C GLU A 32 -8.60 -5.18 -19.76
N ASN A 33 -8.85 -6.49 -19.79
CA ASN A 33 -9.97 -7.08 -20.52
C ASN A 33 -11.32 -6.55 -20.01
N ILE A 34 -11.55 -6.53 -18.69
CA ILE A 34 -12.76 -5.98 -18.09
C ILE A 34 -12.90 -4.48 -18.38
N LEU A 35 -11.83 -3.69 -18.21
CA LEU A 35 -11.88 -2.25 -18.50
C LEU A 35 -12.18 -1.98 -19.98
N THR A 36 -11.56 -2.74 -20.88
CA THR A 36 -11.80 -2.65 -22.34
C THR A 36 -13.24 -3.04 -22.68
N TRP A 37 -13.76 -4.09 -22.05
CA TRP A 37 -15.14 -4.51 -22.22
C TRP A 37 -16.11 -3.40 -21.78
N ILE A 38 -15.91 -2.80 -20.60
CA ILE A 38 -16.74 -1.67 -20.14
C ILE A 38 -16.64 -0.50 -21.11
N GLU A 39 -15.44 -0.13 -21.54
CA GLU A 39 -15.18 1.01 -22.44
C GLU A 39 -15.89 0.86 -23.80
N THR A 40 -16.00 -0.36 -24.31
CA THR A 40 -16.50 -0.65 -25.67
C THR A 40 -17.95 -1.15 -25.72
N THR A 41 -18.49 -1.62 -24.60
CA THR A 41 -19.85 -2.18 -24.51
C THR A 41 -20.88 -1.08 -24.30
N SER A 42 -21.99 -1.06 -25.06
CA SER A 42 -23.08 -0.10 -24.85
C SER A 42 -23.83 -0.38 -23.55
N TYR A 43 -24.52 0.62 -23.00
CA TYR A 43 -25.32 0.43 -21.79
C TYR A 43 -26.40 -0.65 -21.95
N GLU A 44 -27.04 -0.70 -23.11
CA GLU A 44 -28.09 -1.69 -23.43
C GLU A 44 -27.51 -3.11 -23.46
N GLU A 45 -26.30 -3.27 -23.99
CA GLU A 45 -25.59 -4.55 -23.98
C GLU A 45 -25.15 -4.94 -22.56
N PHE A 46 -24.57 -4.01 -21.81
CA PHE A 46 -24.21 -4.20 -20.41
C PHE A 46 -25.41 -4.68 -19.59
N LYS A 47 -26.56 -4.00 -19.73
CA LYS A 47 -27.81 -4.36 -19.08
C LYS A 47 -28.26 -5.77 -19.48
N ARG A 48 -28.23 -6.10 -20.78
CA ARG A 48 -28.58 -7.43 -21.28
C ARG A 48 -27.69 -8.53 -20.71
N GLN A 49 -26.38 -8.33 -20.68
CA GLN A 49 -25.43 -9.31 -20.15
C GLN A 49 -25.66 -9.54 -18.65
N ARG A 50 -25.94 -8.48 -17.90
CA ARG A 50 -26.33 -8.58 -16.49
C ARG A 50 -27.66 -9.30 -16.27
N GLU A 51 -28.67 -9.04 -17.10
CA GLU A 51 -29.95 -9.77 -17.05
C GLU A 51 -29.76 -11.27 -17.36
N ASN A 52 -28.76 -11.62 -18.17
CA ASN A 52 -28.32 -12.99 -18.40
C ASN A 52 -27.45 -13.58 -17.26
N GLY A 53 -27.32 -12.84 -16.16
CA GLY A 53 -26.63 -13.24 -14.94
C GLY A 53 -25.12 -13.12 -15.00
N LEU A 54 -24.58 -12.15 -15.75
CA LEU A 54 -23.21 -11.67 -15.59
C LEU A 54 -23.13 -10.84 -14.30
N GLY A 55 -22.38 -11.32 -13.30
CA GLY A 55 -22.13 -10.64 -12.04
C GLY A 55 -20.99 -9.64 -12.16
N ILE A 56 -21.31 -8.35 -12.14
CA ILE A 56 -20.32 -7.27 -12.01
C ILE A 56 -20.74 -6.48 -10.77
N ASP A 57 -19.90 -6.52 -9.74
CA ASP A 57 -20.05 -5.76 -8.50
C ASP A 57 -18.68 -5.23 -8.09
N VAL A 58 -18.40 -3.99 -8.50
CA VAL A 58 -17.12 -3.33 -8.22
C VAL A 58 -17.32 -1.85 -7.96
N ILE A 59 -16.55 -1.34 -6.99
CA ILE A 59 -16.51 0.08 -6.64
C ILE A 59 -15.32 0.72 -7.37
N ILE A 60 -15.50 0.89 -8.67
CA ILE A 60 -14.72 1.84 -9.46
C ILE A 60 -15.30 3.24 -9.10
N PRO A 61 -14.66 4.42 -9.31
CA PRO A 61 -15.17 5.74 -8.88
C PRO A 61 -16.68 6.00 -9.02
N ILE A 62 -17.33 5.27 -9.93
CA ILE A 62 -18.77 5.03 -9.94
C ILE A 62 -19.01 3.52 -9.82
N GLY A 63 -19.75 3.09 -8.79
CA GLY A 63 -20.02 1.68 -8.56
C GLY A 63 -20.80 1.02 -9.70
N LEU A 64 -20.32 -0.11 -10.20
CA LEU A 64 -21.04 -0.97 -11.12
C LEU A 64 -21.77 -2.04 -10.32
N ASN A 65 -23.10 -1.96 -10.27
CA ASN A 65 -23.96 -2.90 -9.56
C ASN A 65 -25.35 -3.02 -10.22
N ASN A 66 -26.32 -3.60 -9.52
CA ASN A 66 -27.68 -3.83 -10.04
C ASN A 66 -28.48 -2.57 -10.36
N ASN A 67 -28.08 -1.44 -9.81
CA ASN A 67 -28.79 -0.17 -9.91
C ASN A 67 -28.03 0.88 -10.73
N THR A 68 -26.96 0.48 -11.44
CA THR A 68 -26.19 1.40 -12.28
C THR A 68 -27.08 2.00 -13.36
N SER A 69 -27.23 3.33 -13.34
CA SER A 69 -27.97 4.08 -14.34
C SER A 69 -27.21 4.16 -15.67
N LYS A 70 -27.88 4.59 -16.75
CA LYS A 70 -27.23 4.81 -18.05
C LYS A 70 -26.17 5.90 -17.94
N GLU A 71 -26.53 6.98 -17.24
CA GLU A 71 -25.69 8.14 -17.00
C GLU A 71 -24.43 7.75 -16.19
N ASP A 72 -24.58 6.92 -15.16
CA ASP A 72 -23.46 6.40 -14.37
C ASP A 72 -22.51 5.54 -15.20
N TYR A 73 -23.07 4.66 -16.03
CA TYR A 73 -22.28 3.79 -16.89
C TYR A 73 -21.51 4.59 -17.95
N GLU A 74 -22.15 5.54 -18.64
CA GLU A 74 -21.51 6.42 -19.62
C GLU A 74 -20.43 7.30 -18.98
N ARG A 75 -20.69 7.81 -17.76
CA ARG A 75 -19.69 8.56 -16.99
C ARG A 75 -18.48 7.71 -16.63
N LEU A 76 -18.69 6.44 -16.25
CA LEU A 76 -17.60 5.50 -16.03
C LEU A 76 -16.81 5.24 -17.31
N GLN A 77 -17.48 5.04 -18.45
CA GLN A 77 -16.79 4.87 -19.74
C GLN A 77 -15.89 6.06 -20.06
N ASN A 78 -16.36 7.29 -19.78
CA ASN A 78 -15.54 8.49 -19.94
C ASN A 78 -14.35 8.50 -18.98
N TYR A 79 -14.53 8.10 -17.72
CA TYR A 79 -13.39 7.98 -16.79
C TYR A 79 -12.37 6.92 -17.24
N ILE A 80 -12.80 5.81 -17.85
CA ILE A 80 -11.88 4.82 -18.41
C ILE A 80 -11.11 5.41 -19.60
N LYS A 81 -11.81 6.07 -20.54
CA LYS A 81 -11.20 6.73 -21.72
C LYS A 81 -10.19 7.80 -21.32
N GLU A 82 -10.50 8.57 -20.30
CA GLU A 82 -9.65 9.63 -19.74
C GLU A 82 -8.51 9.09 -18.86
N GLY A 83 -8.44 7.77 -18.61
CA GLY A 83 -7.44 7.17 -17.73
C GLY A 83 -7.63 7.53 -16.25
N LYS A 84 -8.82 7.98 -15.84
CA LYS A 84 -9.15 8.35 -14.46
C LYS A 84 -9.55 7.15 -13.59
N VAL A 85 -9.73 5.97 -14.18
CA VAL A 85 -9.95 4.73 -13.42
C VAL A 85 -8.62 4.23 -12.87
N ILE A 86 -8.26 4.80 -11.72
CA ILE A 86 -6.97 4.63 -11.04
C ILE A 86 -6.93 3.36 -10.17
N GLN A 87 -8.09 2.84 -9.76
CA GLN A 87 -8.20 1.90 -8.63
C GLN A 87 -8.65 0.47 -8.98
N PHE A 88 -8.81 0.11 -10.26
CA PHE A 88 -9.24 -1.25 -10.59
C PHE A 88 -8.09 -2.26 -10.43
N SER A 89 -8.12 -3.05 -9.37
CA SER A 89 -7.09 -3.98 -8.92
C SER A 89 -7.24 -5.39 -9.53
N HIS A 90 -6.17 -6.19 -9.49
CA HIS A 90 -6.26 -7.62 -9.86
C HIS A 90 -7.18 -8.41 -8.93
N SER A 91 -7.31 -8.02 -7.67
CA SER A 91 -8.26 -8.62 -6.72
C SER A 91 -9.71 -8.38 -7.12
N GLU A 92 -10.06 -7.17 -7.56
CA GLU A 92 -11.41 -6.87 -8.05
C GLU A 92 -11.70 -7.59 -9.37
N ALA A 93 -10.74 -7.63 -10.28
CA ALA A 93 -10.86 -8.41 -11.50
C ALA A 93 -11.08 -9.91 -11.20
N SER A 94 -10.32 -10.47 -10.26
CA SER A 94 -10.47 -11.86 -9.83
C SER A 94 -11.82 -12.11 -9.15
N HIS A 95 -12.30 -11.15 -8.36
CA HIS A 95 -13.63 -11.22 -7.76
C HIS A 95 -14.74 -11.28 -8.83
N ILE A 96 -14.68 -10.44 -9.87
CA ILE A 96 -15.61 -10.50 -11.01
C ILE A 96 -15.55 -11.87 -11.67
N VAL A 97 -14.37 -12.43 -11.95
CA VAL A 97 -14.28 -13.77 -12.57
C VAL A 97 -14.89 -14.83 -11.67
N SER A 98 -14.65 -14.78 -10.36
CA SER A 98 -15.19 -15.73 -9.38
C SER A 98 -16.73 -15.73 -9.32
N MET A 99 -17.37 -14.58 -9.57
CA MET A 99 -18.83 -14.46 -9.61
C MET A 99 -19.46 -15.05 -10.87
N ASN A 100 -18.65 -15.27 -11.93
CA ASN A 100 -19.12 -15.62 -13.27
C ASN A 100 -18.65 -17.00 -13.75
N THR A 101 -18.04 -17.76 -12.85
CA THR A 101 -17.32 -18.98 -13.16
C THR A 101 -17.57 -20.01 -12.07
N ASP A 102 -17.55 -21.29 -12.44
CA ASP A 102 -17.57 -22.38 -11.45
C ASP A 102 -16.33 -22.29 -10.54
N PRO A 103 -16.43 -22.57 -9.23
CA PRO A 103 -15.30 -22.46 -8.31
C PRO A 103 -14.04 -23.23 -8.73
N GLU A 104 -14.19 -24.41 -9.33
CA GLU A 104 -13.05 -25.22 -9.77
C GLU A 104 -12.40 -24.63 -11.03
N VAL A 105 -13.21 -24.14 -11.98
CA VAL A 105 -12.72 -23.43 -13.17
C VAL A 105 -12.01 -22.14 -12.76
N TYR A 106 -12.57 -21.39 -11.81
CA TYR A 106 -11.95 -20.18 -11.26
C TYR A 106 -10.61 -20.49 -10.59
N ARG A 107 -10.51 -21.58 -9.81
CA ARG A 107 -9.26 -21.99 -9.17
C ARG A 107 -8.16 -22.26 -10.20
N GLN A 108 -8.46 -23.04 -11.23
CA GLN A 108 -7.51 -23.36 -12.31
C GLN A 108 -7.07 -22.11 -13.07
N TRP A 109 -8.03 -21.24 -13.41
CA TRP A 109 -7.76 -19.97 -14.05
C TRP A 109 -6.89 -19.04 -13.19
N GLY A 110 -7.21 -18.91 -11.89
CA GLY A 110 -6.48 -18.06 -10.96
C GLY A 110 -5.04 -18.50 -10.74
N GLU A 111 -4.81 -19.82 -10.65
CA GLU A 111 -3.45 -20.40 -10.59
C GLU A 111 -2.65 -20.11 -11.86
N CYS A 112 -3.27 -20.22 -13.04
CA CYS A 112 -2.64 -19.88 -14.31
C CYS A 112 -2.29 -18.39 -14.39
N MET A 113 -3.27 -17.52 -14.08
CA MET A 113 -3.11 -16.07 -14.11
C MET A 113 -2.01 -15.58 -13.17
N SER A 114 -1.92 -16.15 -11.96
CA SER A 114 -0.88 -15.77 -10.99
C SER A 114 0.52 -16.04 -11.54
N LYS A 115 0.73 -17.22 -12.16
CA LYS A 115 2.01 -17.55 -12.81
C LYS A 115 2.33 -16.63 -13.97
N MET A 116 1.33 -16.25 -14.78
CA MET A 116 1.54 -15.33 -15.90
C MET A 116 1.84 -13.90 -15.43
N ILE A 117 1.15 -13.41 -14.40
CA ILE A 117 1.44 -12.12 -13.78
C ILE A 117 2.87 -12.12 -13.24
N ASP A 118 3.28 -13.18 -12.55
CA ASP A 118 4.66 -13.33 -12.04
C ASP A 118 5.68 -13.40 -13.19
N CYS A 119 5.36 -14.10 -14.28
CA CYS A 119 6.18 -14.14 -15.50
C CYS A 119 6.40 -12.73 -16.05
N VAL A 120 5.32 -11.96 -16.24
CA VAL A 120 5.39 -10.57 -16.74
C VAL A 120 6.19 -9.68 -15.78
N LYS A 121 5.92 -9.73 -14.47
CA LYS A 121 6.67 -8.96 -13.46
C LYS A 121 8.17 -9.25 -13.51
N ASN A 122 8.55 -10.52 -13.66
CA ASN A 122 9.96 -10.94 -13.67
C ASN A 122 10.64 -10.75 -15.03
N SER A 123 9.88 -10.64 -16.12
CA SER A 123 10.40 -10.48 -17.46
C SER A 123 10.97 -9.09 -17.76
N GLY A 124 10.68 -8.10 -16.90
CA GLY A 124 11.14 -6.73 -17.09
C GLY A 124 10.57 -6.03 -18.32
N TYR A 125 9.44 -6.51 -18.87
CA TYR A 125 8.69 -5.88 -19.95
C TYR A 125 7.67 -4.87 -19.42
N GLY A 126 7.24 -3.96 -20.29
CA GLY A 126 6.16 -3.02 -20.03
C GLY A 126 6.66 -1.65 -19.56
N LEU A 127 5.74 -0.89 -18.94
CA LEU A 127 6.01 0.45 -18.44
C LEU A 127 6.63 0.38 -17.05
N HIS A 128 7.78 1.01 -16.90
CA HIS A 128 8.54 1.07 -15.65
C HIS A 128 8.61 2.50 -15.15
N CYS A 129 8.66 2.64 -13.83
CA CYS A 129 8.82 3.92 -13.17
C CYS A 129 9.75 3.75 -11.96
N GLU A 130 10.70 4.66 -11.82
CA GLU A 130 11.60 4.77 -10.68
C GLU A 130 11.59 6.21 -10.18
N PRO A 131 10.80 6.54 -9.15
CA PRO A 131 10.86 7.84 -8.49
C PRO A 131 12.04 7.90 -7.51
N THR A 132 12.74 9.03 -7.48
CA THR A 132 13.80 9.32 -6.50
C THR A 132 13.44 10.61 -5.78
N TYR A 133 13.36 10.57 -4.44
CA TYR A 133 12.98 11.72 -3.61
C TYR A 133 14.23 12.39 -3.02
N ARG A 134 14.42 13.69 -3.31
CA ARG A 134 15.56 14.52 -2.90
C ARG A 134 15.06 15.81 -2.23
N GLY A 135 14.58 15.69 -1.00
CA GLY A 135 14.00 16.83 -0.28
C GLY A 135 12.70 17.28 -0.95
N ASN A 136 12.72 18.45 -1.59
CA ASN A 136 11.56 18.96 -2.34
C ASN A 136 11.58 18.53 -3.81
N GLU A 137 12.68 18.00 -4.31
CA GLU A 137 12.80 17.53 -5.69
C GLU A 137 12.39 16.05 -5.78
N ILE A 138 11.59 15.71 -6.79
CA ILE A 138 11.22 14.35 -7.13
C ILE A 138 11.63 14.12 -8.58
N VAL A 139 12.59 13.22 -8.79
CA VAL A 139 13.07 12.85 -10.11
C VAL A 139 12.40 11.54 -10.49
N ILE A 140 11.62 11.54 -11.56
CA ILE A 140 10.85 10.38 -12.02
C ILE A 140 11.45 9.89 -13.31
N ARG A 141 12.06 8.70 -13.29
CA ARG A 141 12.50 8.01 -14.50
C ARG A 141 11.40 7.08 -14.96
N ILE A 142 10.94 7.26 -16.20
CA ILE A 142 9.92 6.42 -16.81
C ILE A 142 10.48 5.84 -18.09
N TRP A 143 10.43 4.52 -18.24
CA TRP A 143 10.87 3.85 -19.47
C TRP A 143 9.92 2.71 -19.83
N TYR A 144 10.02 2.25 -21.07
CA TYR A 144 9.23 1.14 -21.57
C TYR A 144 10.16 0.08 -22.15
N THR A 145 9.94 -1.17 -21.77
CA THR A 145 10.64 -2.32 -22.34
C THR A 145 9.65 -3.06 -23.24
N PRO A 146 9.77 -2.96 -24.57
CA PRO A 146 8.85 -3.62 -25.50
C PRO A 146 8.88 -5.13 -25.32
N TYR A 147 7.71 -5.74 -25.36
CA TYR A 147 7.56 -7.19 -25.24
C TYR A 147 8.18 -7.93 -26.44
N ASN A 148 8.06 -7.35 -27.63
CA ASN A 148 8.66 -7.85 -28.87
C ASN A 148 9.00 -6.68 -29.82
N PRO A 149 9.68 -6.92 -30.96
CA PRO A 149 10.06 -5.84 -31.88
C PRO A 149 8.89 -5.09 -32.55
N GLU A 150 7.68 -5.65 -32.55
CA GLU A 150 6.47 -5.04 -33.13
C GLU A 150 5.64 -4.27 -32.10
N ASP A 151 5.95 -4.42 -30.81
CA ASP A 151 5.25 -3.77 -29.72
C ASP A 151 5.56 -2.26 -29.72
N PRO A 152 4.58 -1.41 -30.08
CA PRO A 152 4.84 0.01 -30.24
C PRO A 152 5.13 0.65 -28.89
N TRP A 153 5.97 1.67 -28.92
CA TRP A 153 6.22 2.54 -27.78
C TRP A 153 4.93 3.17 -27.23
N PRO A 154 4.86 3.47 -25.92
CA PRO A 154 3.69 4.08 -25.31
C PRO A 154 3.33 5.44 -25.92
N LYS A 155 2.05 5.78 -25.87
CA LYS A 155 1.54 7.11 -26.20
C LYS A 155 0.90 7.72 -24.97
N ILE A 156 1.25 8.98 -24.69
CA ILE A 156 0.63 9.75 -23.60
C ILE A 156 -0.82 10.04 -23.99
N LYS A 157 -1.77 9.56 -23.19
CA LYS A 157 -3.22 9.72 -23.45
C LYS A 157 -3.74 11.08 -23.00
N THR A 158 -3.24 11.58 -21.87
CA THR A 158 -3.60 12.87 -21.28
C THR A 158 -2.34 13.53 -20.77
N ASP A 159 -2.33 14.85 -20.74
CA ASP A 159 -1.23 15.59 -20.11
C ASP A 159 -1.05 15.11 -18.67
N MET A 160 0.21 15.05 -18.23
CA MET A 160 0.57 14.59 -16.90
C MET A 160 -0.16 15.42 -15.85
N TYR A 161 -0.83 14.73 -14.93
CA TYR A 161 -1.45 15.38 -13.79
C TYR A 161 -0.40 15.59 -12.71
N VAL A 162 -0.20 16.85 -12.31
CA VAL A 162 0.59 17.25 -11.16
C VAL A 162 -0.35 17.93 -10.17
N PRO A 163 -0.42 17.50 -8.91
CA PRO A 163 -1.30 18.12 -7.92
C PRO A 163 -0.79 19.53 -7.55
N THR A 164 -1.66 20.37 -7.00
CA THR A 164 -1.41 21.82 -6.79
C THR A 164 -0.25 22.15 -5.85
N ASN A 165 0.12 21.23 -4.98
CA ASN A 165 1.25 21.35 -4.05
C ASN A 165 2.60 20.92 -4.68
N ALA A 166 2.64 20.71 -5.99
CA ALA A 166 3.85 20.45 -6.74
C ALA A 166 3.81 21.10 -8.13
N GLU A 167 4.99 21.32 -8.70
CA GLU A 167 5.16 21.88 -10.02
C GLU A 167 6.11 21.00 -10.83
N CYS A 168 5.76 20.72 -12.08
CA CYS A 168 6.70 20.10 -12.99
C CYS A 168 7.63 21.17 -13.58
N VAL A 169 8.93 20.99 -13.39
CA VAL A 169 9.96 21.96 -13.81
C VAL A 169 10.84 21.46 -14.96
N HIS A 170 10.78 20.16 -15.29
CA HIS A 170 11.56 19.56 -16.37
C HIS A 170 10.80 18.39 -17.03
N ASP A 171 10.82 18.34 -18.36
CA ASP A 171 10.20 17.31 -19.21
C ASP A 171 8.75 16.96 -18.83
N CYS A 172 7.92 18.00 -18.64
CA CYS A 172 6.51 17.84 -18.33
C CYS A 172 5.78 17.15 -19.48
N LEU A 173 5.37 15.90 -19.24
CA LEU A 173 4.81 15.04 -20.27
C LEU A 173 3.44 15.54 -20.71
N THR A 174 3.29 15.75 -22.01
CA THR A 174 2.02 16.12 -22.64
C THR A 174 1.62 15.08 -23.68
N THR A 175 0.40 15.17 -24.19
CA THR A 175 -0.09 14.34 -25.31
C THR A 175 0.75 14.44 -26.59
N SER A 176 1.59 15.47 -26.74
CA SER A 176 2.52 15.63 -27.86
C SER A 176 3.91 15.07 -27.60
N THR A 177 4.21 14.64 -26.37
CA THR A 177 5.51 14.07 -26.02
C THR A 177 5.70 12.69 -26.65
N VAL A 178 6.82 12.51 -27.35
CA VAL A 178 7.21 11.23 -27.94
C VAL A 178 7.90 10.38 -26.88
N PHE A 179 7.34 9.20 -26.59
CA PHE A 179 7.91 8.24 -25.64
C PHE A 179 8.76 7.22 -26.40
N ASP A 180 9.97 7.57 -26.84
CA ASP A 180 10.86 6.68 -27.63
C ASP A 180 12.12 6.24 -26.87
N ARG A 181 12.21 6.60 -25.59
CA ARG A 181 13.35 6.38 -24.71
C ARG A 181 12.92 6.48 -23.25
N GLU A 182 13.87 6.33 -22.34
CA GLU A 182 13.71 6.73 -20.96
C GLU A 182 13.48 8.25 -20.86
N LEU A 183 12.40 8.64 -20.20
CA LEU A 183 12.03 10.02 -19.92
C LEU A 183 12.34 10.33 -18.45
N THR A 184 12.89 11.51 -18.17
CA THR A 184 13.19 11.96 -16.81
C THR A 184 12.40 13.23 -16.51
N VAL A 185 11.36 13.09 -15.70
CA VAL A 185 10.54 14.21 -15.24
C VAL A 185 11.10 14.73 -13.92
N VAL A 186 11.22 16.04 -13.76
CA VAL A 186 11.58 16.66 -12.47
C VAL A 186 10.39 17.44 -11.95
N ILE A 187 9.95 17.07 -10.75
CA ILE A 187 8.89 17.73 -10.02
C ILE A 187 9.49 18.42 -8.79
N ILE A 188 9.12 19.66 -8.54
CA ILE A 188 9.45 20.39 -7.32
C ILE A 188 8.19 20.52 -6.49
N ARG A 189 8.26 20.13 -5.22
CA ARG A 189 7.21 20.39 -4.24
C ARG A 189 7.19 21.87 -3.89
N THR A 190 6.03 22.49 -4.04
CA THR A 190 5.79 23.91 -3.74
C THR A 190 5.07 24.13 -2.41
N GLY A 191 4.38 23.10 -1.89
CA GLY A 191 3.64 23.19 -0.63
C GLY A 191 3.62 21.88 0.17
N SER A 192 3.15 21.97 1.42
CA SER A 192 2.81 20.77 2.19
C SER A 192 1.55 20.12 1.62
N GLY A 193 1.38 18.82 1.86
CA GLY A 193 0.24 18.06 1.36
C GLY A 193 0.62 16.70 0.79
N ASN A 194 -0.40 15.87 0.59
CA ASN A 194 -0.30 14.64 -0.18
C ASN A 194 -0.83 14.87 -1.60
N GLY A 195 -0.57 13.92 -2.47
CA GLY A 195 -1.02 13.95 -3.85
C GLY A 195 -0.39 12.81 -4.61
N THR A 196 -0.81 12.62 -5.85
CA THR A 196 -0.23 11.60 -6.73
C THR A 196 0.00 12.24 -8.08
N ILE A 197 1.22 12.18 -8.56
CA ILE A 197 1.55 12.52 -9.95
C ILE A 197 1.11 11.34 -10.81
N ILE A 198 0.37 11.61 -11.88
CA ILE A 198 -0.22 10.58 -12.74
C ILE A 198 0.24 10.80 -14.17
N VAL A 199 0.84 9.76 -14.76
CA VAL A 199 1.15 9.71 -16.19
C VAL A 199 0.32 8.61 -16.83
N ASN A 200 -0.64 9.03 -17.66
CA ASN A 200 -1.53 8.12 -18.36
C ASN A 200 -1.00 7.80 -19.76
N THR A 201 -0.74 6.52 -20.01
CA THR A 201 -0.33 6.03 -21.32
C THR A 201 -1.35 5.02 -21.86
N ASP A 202 -1.24 4.67 -23.15
CA ASP A 202 -1.96 3.54 -23.73
C ASP A 202 -1.42 2.16 -23.32
N LYS A 203 -0.29 2.11 -22.59
CA LYS A 203 0.34 0.91 -22.02
C LYS A 203 0.18 0.79 -20.50
N GLY A 204 -0.62 1.65 -19.89
CA GLY A 204 -0.85 1.66 -18.44
C GLY A 204 -0.67 3.05 -17.82
N VAL A 205 -0.71 3.09 -16.50
CA VAL A 205 -0.65 4.33 -15.71
C VAL A 205 0.54 4.25 -14.77
N VAL A 206 1.35 5.30 -14.74
CA VAL A 206 2.39 5.50 -13.73
C VAL A 206 1.85 6.42 -12.66
N GLN A 207 2.05 6.02 -11.40
CA GLN A 207 1.62 6.77 -10.23
C GLN A 207 2.82 6.98 -9.33
N VAL A 208 3.11 8.25 -9.03
CA VAL A 208 4.19 8.62 -8.12
C VAL A 208 3.57 9.41 -6.96
N PRO A 209 3.53 8.83 -5.75
CA PRO A 209 2.96 9.53 -4.60
C PRO A 209 3.83 10.71 -4.19
N LEU A 210 3.22 11.85 -3.89
CA LEU A 210 3.86 12.94 -3.19
C LEU A 210 3.94 12.59 -1.70
N LEU A 211 5.09 12.04 -1.29
CA LEU A 211 5.35 11.68 0.10
C LEU A 211 5.57 12.92 0.96
N PRO A 212 4.78 13.21 2.00
CA PRO A 212 4.97 14.39 2.83
C PRO A 212 6.40 14.49 3.37
N LYS A 213 6.92 15.71 3.43
CA LYS A 213 8.26 15.94 3.98
C LYS A 213 8.21 15.76 5.49
N ILE A 214 9.00 14.83 6.01
CA ILE A 214 9.17 14.67 7.46
C ILE A 214 10.34 15.56 7.88
N GLU A 215 10.03 16.67 8.53
CA GLU A 215 11.02 17.60 9.05
C GLU A 215 11.62 17.09 10.37
N GLU A 216 12.87 17.49 10.68
CA GLU A 216 13.60 16.97 11.85
C GLU A 216 12.93 17.31 13.19
N ASP A 217 12.23 18.44 13.24
CA ASP A 217 11.49 18.91 14.42
C ASP A 217 10.20 18.12 14.70
N HIS A 218 9.71 17.33 13.72
CA HIS A 218 8.57 16.41 13.87
C HIS A 218 8.97 15.01 14.34
N LEU A 219 10.26 14.66 14.28
CA LEU A 219 10.74 13.31 14.62
C LEU A 219 10.40 12.91 16.07
N PRO A 220 10.53 13.77 17.10
CA PRO A 220 10.21 13.37 18.48
C PRO A 220 8.74 12.99 18.69
N GLN A 221 7.82 13.65 17.99
CA GLN A 221 6.38 13.44 18.11
C GLN A 221 5.97 12.18 17.35
N ILE A 222 6.52 11.98 16.14
CA ILE A 222 6.39 10.74 15.38
C ILE A 222 6.91 9.55 16.21
N GLN A 223 8.10 9.67 16.83
CA GLN A 223 8.64 8.64 17.71
C GLN A 223 7.69 8.31 18.85
N THR A 224 7.18 9.33 19.54
CA THR A 224 6.25 9.16 20.67
C THR A 224 4.99 8.42 20.23
N ALA A 225 4.42 8.79 19.08
CA ALA A 225 3.22 8.14 18.55
C ALA A 225 3.48 6.68 18.14
N LEU A 226 4.63 6.40 17.51
CA LEU A 226 5.04 5.04 17.17
C LEU A 226 5.27 4.19 18.42
N GLU A 227 5.88 4.73 19.48
CA GLU A 227 6.03 4.05 20.78
C GLU A 227 4.68 3.73 21.42
N GLN A 228 3.73 4.68 21.40
CA GLN A 228 2.37 4.48 21.91
C GLN A 228 1.61 3.44 21.09
N HIS A 229 1.72 3.50 19.76
CA HIS A 229 1.12 2.52 18.86
C HIS A 229 1.67 1.13 19.13
N MET A 230 2.99 0.98 19.22
CA MET A 230 3.64 -0.28 19.54
C MET A 230 3.18 -0.84 20.90
N MET A 231 3.06 0.03 21.91
CA MET A 231 2.54 -0.37 23.22
C MET A 231 1.13 -0.94 23.13
N LYS A 232 0.24 -0.27 22.37
CA LYS A 232 -1.12 -0.74 22.12
C LYS A 232 -1.11 -2.10 21.43
N ARG A 233 -0.29 -2.29 20.38
CA ARG A 233 -0.18 -3.56 19.65
C ARG A 233 0.31 -4.71 20.51
N LEU A 234 1.24 -4.47 21.42
CA LEU A 234 1.66 -5.47 22.41
C LEU A 234 0.52 -5.90 23.33
N VAL A 235 -0.26 -4.94 23.85
CA VAL A 235 -1.43 -5.24 24.69
C VAL A 235 -2.45 -6.06 23.91
N GLU A 236 -2.74 -5.68 22.67
CA GLU A 236 -3.66 -6.40 21.78
C GLU A 236 -3.16 -7.83 21.47
N ALA A 237 -1.85 -8.01 21.34
CA ALA A 237 -1.22 -9.33 21.18
C ALA A 237 -1.24 -10.17 22.47
N GLY A 238 -1.74 -9.63 23.59
CA GLY A 238 -1.86 -10.32 24.88
C GLY A 238 -0.66 -10.11 25.80
N ALA A 239 0.21 -9.14 25.53
CA ALA A 239 1.40 -8.92 26.34
C ALA A 239 1.05 -8.48 27.76
N LYS A 240 1.67 -9.14 28.75
CA LYS A 240 1.50 -8.77 30.16
C LYS A 240 2.52 -7.74 30.57
N LEU A 241 2.14 -6.46 30.46
CA LEU A 241 3.01 -5.33 30.77
C LEU A 241 3.09 -5.01 32.28
N GLU A 242 2.04 -5.38 33.01
CA GLU A 242 1.95 -5.25 34.47
C GLU A 242 2.78 -6.33 35.19
N PRO A 243 3.14 -6.09 36.47
CA PRO A 243 3.92 -7.05 37.24
C PRO A 243 3.21 -8.40 37.38
N TYR A 244 3.99 -9.48 37.22
CA TYR A 244 3.55 -10.85 37.39
C TYR A 244 2.96 -11.01 38.80
N GLY A 245 1.64 -11.19 38.89
CA GLY A 245 0.99 -11.54 40.15
C GLY A 245 1.50 -12.88 40.64
N ASN A 246 1.96 -12.92 41.91
CA ASN A 246 2.43 -14.08 42.67
C ASN A 246 1.92 -15.43 42.15
N ARG A 247 2.68 -16.06 41.25
CA ARG A 247 2.51 -17.47 40.89
C ARG A 247 3.81 -18.20 41.15
N MET A 248 4.19 -18.32 42.42
CA MET A 248 5.01 -19.43 42.91
C MET A 248 4.82 -19.55 44.43
N ASN A 249 4.48 -20.76 44.89
CA ASN A 249 4.41 -21.18 46.29
C ASN A 249 5.81 -21.29 46.95
N ILE A 250 6.78 -20.49 46.49
CA ILE A 250 8.14 -20.45 46.99
C ILE A 250 8.47 -18.98 47.28
N MET A 251 9.00 -18.72 48.48
CA MET A 251 9.31 -17.42 49.05
C MET A 251 10.12 -16.49 48.12
N MET A 252 9.43 -15.73 47.27
CA MET A 252 10.01 -14.65 46.47
C MET A 252 8.99 -13.50 46.40
N LYS A 253 9.26 -12.37 47.05
CA LYS A 253 8.48 -11.15 46.83
C LYS A 253 9.06 -10.44 45.61
N VAL A 254 8.44 -10.64 44.45
CA VAL A 254 8.77 -9.89 43.24
C VAL A 254 8.02 -8.56 43.31
N ASN A 255 8.75 -7.46 43.36
CA ASN A 255 8.16 -6.13 43.46
C ASN A 255 8.83 -5.21 42.44
N ARG A 256 8.09 -4.95 41.35
CA ARG A 256 8.36 -4.05 40.21
C ARG A 256 8.92 -4.76 38.98
N HIS A 257 8.00 -5.14 38.10
CA HIS A 257 8.30 -5.28 36.69
C HIS A 257 7.95 -3.96 36.01
N ARG A 258 8.85 -3.46 35.17
CA ARG A 258 8.53 -2.38 34.24
C ARG A 258 8.93 -2.83 32.84
N ALA A 259 7.93 -2.97 31.99
CA ALA A 259 8.13 -2.99 30.56
C ALA A 259 8.25 -1.53 30.10
N SER A 260 9.20 -1.25 29.22
CA SER A 260 9.37 0.03 28.55
C SER A 260 9.64 -0.22 27.08
N ILE A 261 9.09 0.66 26.26
CA ILE A 261 9.28 0.67 24.81
C ILE A 261 9.90 2.01 24.49
N TYR A 262 10.91 2.00 23.63
CA TYR A 262 11.45 3.22 23.08
C TYR A 262 12.04 2.95 21.71
N ILE A 263 12.18 3.99 20.91
CA ILE A 263 12.82 3.93 19.60
C ILE A 263 14.30 4.33 19.71
N LYS A 264 15.16 3.60 19.00
CA LYS A 264 16.56 3.97 18.76
C LYS A 264 16.80 4.26 17.28
N ASP A 265 17.79 5.10 17.02
CA ASP A 265 18.36 5.33 15.70
C ASP A 265 17.32 5.71 14.63
N PHE A 266 16.31 6.51 15.02
CA PHE A 266 15.29 6.98 14.08
C PHE A 266 15.89 7.94 13.06
N GLN A 267 15.90 7.50 11.81
CA GLN A 267 16.47 8.23 10.68
C GLN A 267 15.46 8.25 9.55
N VAL A 268 15.28 9.44 8.97
CA VAL A 268 14.54 9.63 7.72
C VAL A 268 15.53 10.16 6.68
N LYS A 269 15.68 9.46 5.55
CA LYS A 269 16.57 9.84 4.45
C LYS A 269 15.79 9.75 3.15
N GLY A 270 15.26 10.89 2.69
CA GLY A 270 14.40 10.92 1.51
C GLY A 270 13.10 10.18 1.75
N ASP A 271 12.88 9.11 0.99
CA ASP A 271 11.74 8.18 1.09
C ASP A 271 11.99 7.03 2.07
N HIS A 272 13.19 6.93 2.63
CA HIS A 272 13.58 5.82 3.49
C HIS A 272 13.40 6.14 4.97
N ILE A 273 12.71 5.26 5.70
CA ILE A 273 12.54 5.35 7.15
C ILE A 273 13.20 4.14 7.79
N TYR A 274 14.14 4.42 8.71
CA TYR A 274 14.83 3.40 9.49
C TYR A 274 14.76 3.71 10.97
N PHE A 275 14.46 2.70 11.79
CA PHE A 275 14.57 2.80 13.24
C PHE A 275 14.52 1.42 13.92
N ILE A 276 14.91 1.37 15.20
CA ILE A 276 14.89 0.14 15.99
C ILE A 276 13.93 0.31 17.16
N PHE A 277 12.86 -0.50 17.20
CA PHE A 277 12.03 -0.61 18.39
C PHE A 277 12.74 -1.44 19.45
N MET A 278 12.97 -0.84 20.62
CA MET A 278 13.58 -1.48 21.77
C MET A 278 12.52 -1.86 22.79
N LEU A 279 12.24 -3.15 22.89
CA LEU A 279 11.39 -3.70 23.95
C LEU A 279 12.27 -4.08 25.13
N GLU A 280 12.11 -3.39 26.25
CA GLU A 280 12.90 -3.62 27.46
C GLU A 280 12.01 -4.04 28.62
N ARG A 281 12.34 -5.16 29.28
CA ARG A 281 11.72 -5.55 30.55
C ARG A 281 12.78 -5.63 31.63
N ARG A 282 12.54 -4.88 32.71
CA ARG A 282 13.37 -4.93 33.93
C ARG A 282 12.66 -5.79 34.97
N LEU A 283 13.37 -6.80 35.48
CA LEU A 283 12.93 -7.64 36.58
C LEU A 283 13.75 -7.26 37.81
N GLU A 284 13.10 -6.70 38.83
CA GLU A 284 13.69 -6.52 40.15
C GLU A 284 13.15 -7.62 41.08
N TYR A 285 14.04 -8.47 41.60
CA TYR A 285 13.68 -9.52 42.55
C TYR A 285 14.39 -9.32 43.89
N ILE A 286 13.67 -9.63 44.97
CA ILE A 286 14.18 -9.65 46.34
C ILE A 286 14.08 -11.09 46.84
N PHE A 287 15.23 -11.74 47.00
CA PHE A 287 15.28 -13.03 47.68
C PHE A 287 15.37 -12.85 49.19
N SER A 288 14.54 -13.56 49.94
CA SER A 288 14.68 -13.71 51.40
C SER A 288 14.93 -15.19 51.71
N TYR A 289 16.12 -15.52 52.20
CA TYR A 289 16.42 -16.88 52.64
C TYR A 289 15.91 -17.07 54.08
N ARG A 290 15.20 -18.17 54.37
CA ARG A 290 14.70 -18.44 55.73
C ARG A 290 15.87 -18.37 56.72
N GLY A 291 15.79 -17.45 57.68
CA GLY A 291 16.73 -17.34 58.78
C GLY A 291 17.88 -16.33 58.61
N ARG A 292 17.95 -15.58 57.51
CA ARG A 292 18.86 -14.42 57.40
C ARG A 292 18.15 -13.20 56.80
N PRO A 293 18.30 -12.00 57.39
CA PRO A 293 17.72 -10.76 56.85
C PRO A 293 18.46 -10.22 55.61
N GLU A 294 19.31 -11.02 54.96
CA GLU A 294 20.03 -10.60 53.76
C GLU A 294 19.08 -10.59 52.57
N HIS A 295 18.79 -9.38 52.08
CA HIS A 295 18.07 -9.17 50.84
C HIS A 295 19.05 -9.18 49.67
N ILE A 296 19.03 -10.25 48.87
CA ILE A 296 19.75 -10.24 47.60
C ILE A 296 18.86 -9.53 46.58
N HIS A 297 19.31 -8.36 46.14
CA HIS A 297 18.73 -7.63 45.03
C HIS A 297 19.39 -8.10 43.73
N GLY A 298 18.59 -8.61 42.80
CA GLY A 298 19.05 -8.79 41.44
C GLY A 298 18.20 -8.00 40.45
N ARG A 299 18.87 -7.58 39.38
CA ARG A 299 18.28 -6.87 38.25
C ARG A 299 18.57 -7.65 37.00
N GLU A 300 17.52 -8.17 36.38
CA GLU A 300 17.62 -8.74 35.03
C GLU A 300 17.01 -7.75 34.05
N LYS A 301 17.72 -7.53 32.94
CA LYS A 301 17.29 -6.65 31.85
C LYS A 301 17.30 -7.46 30.57
N ALA A 302 16.11 -7.67 30.01
CA ALA A 302 15.95 -8.28 28.71
C ALA A 302 15.65 -7.19 27.68
N GLN A 303 16.34 -7.22 26.54
CA GLN A 303 16.15 -6.29 25.43
C GLN A 303 15.89 -7.07 24.14
N PHE A 304 14.89 -6.64 23.39
CA PHE A 304 14.51 -7.26 22.13
C PHE A 304 14.38 -6.18 21.06
N PRO A 305 15.38 -6.05 20.17
CA PRO A 305 15.31 -5.12 19.06
C PRO A 305 14.38 -5.68 17.97
N LEU A 306 13.53 -4.83 17.43
CA LEU A 306 12.81 -5.04 16.18
C LEU A 306 13.25 -3.92 15.22
N GLU A 307 14.04 -4.30 14.23
CA GLU A 307 14.55 -3.38 13.21
C GLU A 307 13.44 -3.14 12.18
N ILE A 308 13.16 -1.87 11.93
CA ILE A 308 12.19 -1.41 10.96
C ILE A 308 12.95 -0.63 9.90
N ASP A 309 12.76 -1.05 8.66
CA ASP A 309 13.41 -0.48 7.49
C ASP A 309 12.44 -0.59 6.31
N PHE A 310 11.94 0.55 5.83
CA PHE A 310 11.09 0.59 4.64
C PHE A 310 11.27 1.85 3.81
N ASN A 311 10.96 1.68 2.52
CA ASN A 311 10.89 2.76 1.56
C ASN A 311 9.40 3.16 1.36
N LEU A 312 9.09 4.42 1.61
CA LEU A 312 7.77 5.01 1.39
C LEU A 312 7.36 5.06 -0.08
N SER A 313 8.30 4.96 -1.00
CA SER A 313 8.02 4.88 -2.44
C SER A 313 7.44 3.53 -2.85
N ASP A 314 7.50 2.52 -1.99
CA ASP A 314 6.97 1.19 -2.29
C ASP A 314 5.44 1.25 -2.39
N LEU A 315 4.88 0.82 -3.53
CA LEU A 315 3.44 0.83 -3.80
C LEU A 315 2.65 -0.19 -2.95
N GLU A 316 3.33 -1.20 -2.38
CA GLU A 316 2.72 -2.29 -1.61
C GLU A 316 3.22 -2.32 -0.16
N LEU A 317 3.02 -1.24 0.61
CA LEU A 317 3.40 -1.19 2.04
C LEU A 317 2.68 -2.25 2.89
N THR A 318 1.52 -2.75 2.45
CA THR A 318 0.75 -3.79 3.15
C THR A 318 1.41 -5.17 3.12
N SER A 319 2.24 -5.46 2.10
CA SER A 319 2.92 -6.75 1.97
C SER A 319 4.23 -6.81 2.77
N ARG A 320 4.79 -5.67 3.17
CA ARG A 320 5.98 -5.59 4.01
C ARG A 320 5.65 -5.77 5.48
N LEU A 321 6.00 -6.93 6.01
CA LEU A 321 5.73 -7.33 7.39
C LEU A 321 7.01 -7.40 8.23
N PHE A 322 7.01 -6.70 9.35
CA PHE A 322 8.08 -6.68 10.35
C PHE A 322 7.67 -7.52 11.56
N CYS A 323 8.17 -8.75 11.63
CA CYS A 323 7.84 -9.66 12.72
C CYS A 323 9.02 -9.89 13.66
N LYS A 324 8.73 -9.93 14.97
CA LYS A 324 9.62 -10.49 15.97
C LYS A 324 9.15 -11.89 16.34
N SER A 325 9.83 -12.90 15.80
CA SER A 325 9.62 -14.29 16.22
C SER A 325 10.07 -14.49 17.68
N PRO A 326 9.38 -15.35 18.44
CA PRO A 326 9.63 -15.51 19.86
C PRO A 326 10.94 -16.28 20.07
N THR A 327 11.86 -15.69 20.80
CA THR A 327 12.84 -16.50 21.54
C THR A 327 12.19 -16.97 22.83
N ASP A 328 12.67 -18.06 23.44
CA ASP A 328 12.19 -18.49 24.76
C ASP A 328 12.23 -17.35 25.78
N LYS A 329 13.24 -16.49 25.70
CA LYS A 329 13.37 -15.28 26.53
C LYS A 329 12.31 -14.23 26.23
N PHE A 330 11.96 -14.02 24.95
CA PHE A 330 10.92 -13.05 24.57
C PHE A 330 9.54 -13.51 25.04
N LYS A 331 9.20 -14.78 24.79
CA LYS A 331 7.95 -15.39 25.22
C LYS A 331 7.83 -15.40 26.74
N LEU A 332 8.91 -15.74 27.46
CA LEU A 332 8.93 -15.66 28.93
C LEU A 332 8.78 -14.22 29.42
N ALA A 333 9.40 -13.27 28.72
CA ALA A 333 9.39 -11.87 29.12
C ALA A 333 8.08 -11.15 28.82
N PHE A 334 7.35 -11.46 27.75
CA PHE A 334 6.15 -10.70 27.36
C PHE A 334 4.88 -11.54 27.25
N GLU A 335 4.97 -12.87 27.34
CA GLU A 335 3.85 -13.81 27.21
C GLU A 335 3.12 -13.78 25.85
N ILE A 336 3.76 -13.25 24.81
CA ILE A 336 3.24 -13.28 23.44
C ILE A 336 4.05 -14.23 22.58
N ASN A 337 3.37 -14.85 21.61
CA ASN A 337 4.00 -15.74 20.66
C ASN A 337 4.61 -14.96 19.49
N GLU A 338 4.04 -13.82 19.11
CA GLU A 338 4.49 -13.08 17.94
C GLU A 338 4.08 -11.62 18.08
N LEU A 339 4.88 -10.75 17.48
CA LEU A 339 4.57 -9.35 17.30
C LEU A 339 4.92 -9.00 15.86
N CYS A 340 3.93 -8.62 15.07
CA CYS A 340 4.13 -8.19 13.70
C CYS A 340 3.48 -6.82 13.46
N LEU A 341 4.10 -6.05 12.58
CA LEU A 341 3.60 -4.79 12.05
C LEU A 341 3.78 -4.77 10.55
N THR A 342 2.82 -4.23 9.82
CA THR A 342 2.99 -3.91 8.41
C THR A 342 3.65 -2.54 8.25
N ALA A 343 4.33 -2.30 7.12
CA ALA A 343 4.84 -0.97 6.81
C ALA A 343 3.69 0.06 6.69
N GLN A 344 2.51 -0.39 6.24
CA GLN A 344 1.30 0.44 6.18
C GLN A 344 0.85 0.92 7.57
N GLU A 345 0.77 0.03 8.57
CA GLU A 345 0.40 0.43 9.95
C GLU A 345 1.35 1.51 10.50
N ILE A 346 2.65 1.38 10.22
CA ILE A 346 3.66 2.36 10.65
C ILE A 346 3.48 3.68 9.91
N TRP A 347 3.23 3.61 8.60
CA TRP A 347 2.99 4.78 7.77
C TRP A 347 1.74 5.56 8.21
N ASP A 348 0.64 4.85 8.52
CA ASP A 348 -0.61 5.46 8.97
C ASP A 348 -0.40 6.29 10.25
N VAL A 349 0.40 5.78 11.20
CA VAL A 349 0.74 6.51 12.44
C VAL A 349 1.55 7.77 12.13
N ILE A 350 2.53 7.68 11.22
CA ILE A 350 3.35 8.83 10.81
C ILE A 350 2.47 9.90 10.17
N ILE A 351 1.60 9.49 9.23
CA ILE A 351 0.69 10.38 8.52
C ILE A 351 -0.30 11.05 9.48
N GLU A 352 -0.90 10.29 10.40
CA GLU A 352 -1.81 10.83 11.40
C GLU A 352 -1.14 11.91 12.24
N GLN A 353 0.11 11.68 12.67
CA GLN A 353 0.87 12.68 13.42
C GLN A 353 1.12 13.94 12.59
N LEU A 354 1.57 13.80 11.35
CA LEU A 354 1.81 14.97 10.49
C LEU A 354 0.51 15.78 10.27
N TYR A 355 -0.65 15.12 10.19
CA TYR A 355 -1.97 15.79 10.11
C TYR A 355 -2.33 16.58 11.38
N GLN A 356 -2.09 16.02 12.57
CA GLN A 356 -2.45 16.65 13.85
C GLN A 356 -1.72 17.99 14.08
N TYR A 357 -0.52 18.17 13.52
CA TYR A 357 0.24 19.42 13.61
C TYR A 357 -0.24 20.54 12.68
N LYS A 358 -1.41 20.37 12.01
CA LYS A 358 -1.97 21.34 11.06
C LYS A 358 -1.01 21.71 9.92
N LEU A 359 0.01 20.90 9.67
CA LEU A 359 0.89 21.02 8.50
C LEU A 359 0.14 20.75 7.18
N PHE A 360 -1.15 20.38 7.27
CA PHE A 360 -2.06 20.04 6.19
C PHE A 360 -3.32 20.89 6.13
N VAL A 361 -3.43 21.96 6.94
CA VAL A 361 -4.50 22.92 6.67
C VAL A 361 -4.06 23.71 5.45
N SER A 362 -4.70 23.47 4.30
CA SER A 362 -4.58 24.35 3.15
C SER A 362 -4.92 25.77 3.62
N ASP A 363 -3.99 26.70 3.50
CA ASP A 363 -4.20 28.13 3.74
C ASP A 363 -5.18 28.77 2.72
N GLU A 364 -6.08 28.01 2.09
CA GLU A 364 -6.98 28.46 1.02
C GLU A 364 -8.48 28.19 1.26
N PHE A 365 -8.90 27.92 2.50
CA PHE A 365 -10.31 28.09 2.87
C PHE A 365 -10.48 29.36 3.72
N ASP A 366 -10.08 30.48 3.13
CA ASP A 366 -10.56 31.79 3.59
C ASP A 366 -12.07 31.89 3.33
N GLU A 367 -12.78 32.30 4.37
CA GLU A 367 -14.22 32.40 4.52
C GLU A 367 -14.85 33.50 3.65
N GLU A 368 -14.71 33.47 2.32
CA GLU A 368 -15.27 34.51 1.43
C GLU A 368 -16.48 34.06 0.58
N TYR A 369 -17.21 33.04 1.03
CA TYR A 369 -18.57 32.76 0.53
C TYR A 369 -19.61 32.85 1.65
N SER A 370 -19.70 34.03 2.28
CA SER A 370 -20.95 34.47 2.90
C SER A 370 -21.98 34.72 1.79
N TRP A 371 -22.76 33.70 1.44
CA TRP A 371 -23.99 33.91 0.67
C TRP A 371 -24.97 34.68 1.55
N GLY A 372 -25.05 36.00 1.32
CA GLY A 372 -26.14 36.82 1.79
C GLY A 372 -27.44 36.34 1.15
N PHE A 373 -28.29 35.72 1.96
CA PHE A 373 -29.71 35.64 1.66
C PHE A 373 -30.36 36.95 2.12
N ASN A 374 -30.76 37.77 1.14
CA ASN A 374 -31.89 38.70 1.26
C ASN A 374 -33.05 38.13 0.45
#